data_AF-A0A087UHG4-F1
#
_entry.id   AF-A0A087UHG4-F1
#
_cell.length_a   1.000
_cell.length_b   1.000
_cell.length_c   1.000
_cell.angle_alpha   90.00
_cell.angle_beta   90.00
_cell.angle_gamma   90.00
#
_symmetry.space_group_name_H-M   'P 1'
#
loop_
_entity.id
_entity.type
_entity.pdbx_description
1 polymer ?
#
loop_
_entity_poly.entity_id
_entity_poly.type
_entity_poly.pdbx_seq_one_letter_code
_entity_poly.pdbx_strand_id
1 'polypeptide(L)'
;MLTEDPKHLNVERLQEATKQIEGVIEYAIYDKKIAHNMLSIVSNMLAINESLLRIGDMNGTTANRVTDLVDKFASEVKLERGESLTLETENLVVKAVSWDPETSDLVDDDLTFSVHYQARQRREYSGKGRYRPLPPSQTFWDEMQDQSTTSFYNDAELTIPIEALLMAQNQTVHELRIKFVAYKNDKFFREKATARWRQCEGSDGYRSRYNCLQTETTGFPGRRVLQASISN
;
A
#
# COMPACT_ATOMS: atom_id res chain seq x y z
N MET A 1 -5.11 -8.49 17.35
CA MET A 1 -4.80 -8.94 15.96
C MET A 1 -3.29 -9.09 15.81
N LEU A 2 -2.80 -10.11 15.10
CA LEU A 2 -1.36 -10.47 15.03
C LEU A 2 -0.43 -9.37 14.45
N THR A 3 -0.99 -8.36 13.80
CA THR A 3 -0.24 -7.33 13.08
C THR A 3 -0.56 -5.90 13.53
N GLU A 4 -1.24 -5.69 14.66
CA GLU A 4 -1.62 -4.35 15.15
C GLU A 4 -0.43 -3.42 15.40
N ASP A 5 0.72 -3.94 15.81
CA ASP A 5 1.96 -3.16 15.92
C ASP A 5 3.05 -3.72 14.98
N PRO A 6 3.43 -2.97 13.93
CA PRO A 6 4.52 -3.32 13.03
C PRO A 6 5.85 -3.62 13.74
N LYS A 7 6.07 -3.09 14.95
CA LYS A 7 7.30 -3.30 15.73
C LYS A 7 7.43 -4.70 16.33
N HIS A 8 6.34 -5.46 16.40
CA HIS A 8 6.31 -6.82 16.96
C HIS A 8 6.23 -7.93 15.91
N LEU A 9 6.36 -7.58 14.63
CA LEU A 9 6.42 -8.52 13.52
C LEU A 9 7.85 -9.07 13.34
N ASN A 10 8.00 -10.38 13.52
CA ASN A 10 9.19 -11.14 13.17
C ASN A 10 8.96 -11.91 11.84
N VAL A 11 9.98 -12.61 11.36
CA VAL A 11 9.93 -13.34 10.07
C VAL A 11 8.83 -14.40 10.04
N GLU A 12 8.68 -15.18 11.11
CA GLU A 12 7.68 -16.24 11.20
C GLU A 12 6.25 -15.68 11.17
N ARG A 13 6.00 -14.61 11.94
CA ARG A 13 4.70 -13.91 11.96
C ARG A 13 4.39 -13.24 10.63
N LEU A 14 5.40 -12.80 9.87
CA LEU A 14 5.20 -12.26 8.53
C LEU A 14 4.61 -13.34 7.59
N GLN A 15 5.23 -14.52 7.57
CA GLN A 15 4.76 -15.63 6.73
C GLN A 15 3.39 -16.16 7.17
N GLU A 16 3.16 -16.20 8.48
CA GLU A 16 1.86 -16.58 9.04
C GLU A 16 0.77 -15.57 8.68
N ALA A 17 1.06 -14.26 8.80
CA ALA A 17 0.14 -13.21 8.40
C ALA A 17 -0.22 -13.29 6.91
N THR A 18 0.76 -13.56 6.03
CA THR A 18 0.48 -13.77 4.60
C THR A 18 -0.48 -14.93 4.37
N LYS A 19 -0.26 -16.09 5.00
CA LYS A 19 -1.17 -17.24 4.88
C LYS A 19 -2.57 -16.94 5.41
N GLN A 20 -2.67 -16.20 6.51
CA GLN A 20 -3.97 -15.81 7.07
C GLN A 20 -4.72 -14.87 6.13
N ILE A 21 -4.02 -13.91 5.49
CA ILE A 21 -4.62 -13.01 4.51
C ILE A 21 -5.15 -13.78 3.29
N GLU A 22 -4.41 -14.77 2.80
CA GLU A 22 -4.84 -15.61 1.67
C GLU A 22 -6.16 -16.32 1.94
N GLY A 23 -6.40 -16.80 3.17
CA GLY A 23 -7.66 -17.43 3.55
C GLY A 23 -8.83 -16.47 3.71
N VAL A 24 -8.56 -15.16 3.80
CA VAL A 24 -9.58 -14.12 4.05
C VAL A 24 -10.02 -13.43 2.77
N ILE A 25 -9.23 -13.49 1.69
CA ILE A 25 -9.48 -12.73 0.46
C ILE A 25 -10.84 -13.05 -0.18
N GLU A 26 -11.27 -14.31 -0.14
CA GLU A 26 -12.57 -14.72 -0.69
C GLU A 26 -13.74 -14.01 0.00
N TYR A 27 -13.62 -13.73 1.30
CA TYR A 27 -14.61 -12.95 2.05
C TYR A 27 -14.45 -11.45 1.85
N ALA A 28 -13.21 -10.98 1.76
CA ALA A 28 -12.89 -9.57 1.52
C ALA A 28 -13.49 -9.05 0.21
N ILE A 29 -13.60 -9.90 -0.82
CA ILE A 29 -14.23 -9.57 -2.11
C ILE A 29 -15.70 -9.12 -1.97
N TYR A 30 -16.40 -9.59 -0.95
CA TYR A 30 -17.83 -9.28 -0.74
C TYR A 30 -18.08 -8.30 0.42
N ASP A 31 -17.20 -8.25 1.41
CA ASP A 31 -17.38 -7.44 2.62
C ASP A 31 -16.29 -6.37 2.75
N LYS A 32 -16.71 -5.10 2.63
CA LYS A 32 -15.85 -3.92 2.73
C LYS A 32 -15.09 -3.83 4.06
N LYS A 33 -15.69 -4.27 5.17
CA LYS A 33 -15.05 -4.25 6.49
C LYS A 33 -13.97 -5.31 6.59
N ILE A 34 -14.22 -6.50 6.03
CA ILE A 34 -13.21 -7.56 5.94
C ILE A 34 -12.07 -7.12 5.03
N ALA A 35 -12.37 -6.49 3.88
CA ALA A 35 -11.37 -5.92 2.99
C ALA A 35 -10.50 -4.87 3.67
N HIS A 36 -11.11 -3.92 4.40
CA HIS A 36 -10.36 -2.90 5.13
C HIS A 36 -9.41 -3.52 6.17
N ASN A 37 -9.87 -4.53 6.91
CA ASN A 37 -9.04 -5.25 7.87
C ASN A 37 -7.88 -5.98 7.19
N MET A 38 -8.15 -6.66 6.07
CA MET A 38 -7.15 -7.34 5.27
C MET A 38 -6.07 -6.37 4.78
N LEU A 39 -6.47 -5.24 4.17
CA LEU A 39 -5.55 -4.22 3.68
C LEU A 39 -4.79 -3.52 4.83
N SER A 40 -5.39 -3.40 6.02
CA SER A 40 -4.71 -2.89 7.21
C SER A 40 -3.56 -3.80 7.65
N ILE A 41 -3.73 -5.13 7.57
CA ILE A 41 -2.64 -6.09 7.83
C ILE A 41 -1.50 -5.87 6.82
N VAL A 42 -1.82 -5.75 5.53
CA VAL A 42 -0.84 -5.50 4.47
C VAL A 42 -0.11 -4.17 4.70
N SER A 43 -0.83 -3.12 5.06
CA SER A 43 -0.28 -1.82 5.44
C SER A 43 0.69 -1.93 6.62
N ASN A 44 0.38 -2.74 7.63
CA ASN A 44 1.28 -2.99 8.76
C ASN A 44 2.52 -3.79 8.33
N MET A 45 2.41 -4.69 7.37
CA MET A 45 3.56 -5.39 6.78
C MET A 45 4.48 -4.42 6.00
N LEU A 46 3.92 -3.43 5.29
CA LEU A 46 4.69 -2.36 4.65
C LEU A 46 5.44 -1.46 5.64
N ALA A 47 4.94 -1.34 6.87
CA ALA A 47 5.57 -0.56 7.93
C ALA A 47 6.77 -1.26 8.60
N ILE A 48 6.98 -2.56 8.36
CA ILE A 48 8.10 -3.33 8.94
C ILE A 48 9.46 -2.79 8.47
N ASN A 49 10.48 -2.90 9.32
CA ASN A 49 11.85 -2.54 8.98
C ASN A 49 12.35 -3.33 7.75
N GLU A 50 12.93 -2.62 6.77
CA GLU A 50 13.37 -3.23 5.52
C GLU A 50 14.36 -4.39 5.75
N SER A 51 15.25 -4.26 6.73
CA SER A 51 16.22 -5.31 7.10
C SER A 51 15.54 -6.60 7.56
N LEU A 52 14.47 -6.51 8.36
CA LEU A 52 13.71 -7.69 8.81
C LEU A 52 12.99 -8.33 7.64
N LEU A 53 12.39 -7.51 6.77
CA LEU A 53 11.72 -7.98 5.58
C LEU A 53 12.71 -8.61 4.59
N ARG A 54 13.93 -8.09 4.46
CA ARG A 54 14.99 -8.70 3.62
C ARG A 54 15.42 -10.07 4.16
N ILE A 55 15.63 -10.18 5.47
CA ILE A 55 16.01 -11.46 6.10
C ILE A 55 14.88 -12.48 5.98
N GLY A 56 13.63 -12.04 6.17
CA GLY A 56 12.47 -12.93 6.14
C GLY A 56 11.94 -13.28 4.76
N ASP A 57 12.33 -12.50 3.74
CA ASP A 57 11.82 -12.65 2.38
C ASP A 57 12.89 -12.34 1.32
N MET A 58 14.05 -12.99 1.42
CA MET A 58 15.17 -12.76 0.49
C MET A 58 14.81 -13.02 -0.97
N ASN A 59 13.94 -13.99 -1.24
CA ASN A 59 13.52 -14.37 -2.58
C ASN A 59 12.33 -13.54 -3.10
N GLY A 60 11.78 -12.64 -2.27
CA GLY A 60 10.59 -11.85 -2.60
C GLY A 60 9.30 -12.66 -2.68
N THR A 61 9.29 -13.92 -2.23
CA THR A 61 8.12 -14.81 -2.35
C THR A 61 6.94 -14.28 -1.54
N THR A 62 7.19 -13.77 -0.33
CA THR A 62 6.16 -13.24 0.56
C THR A 62 5.66 -11.90 0.04
N ALA A 63 6.56 -11.01 -0.37
CA ALA A 63 6.26 -9.73 -0.98
C ALA A 63 5.40 -9.89 -2.24
N ASN A 64 5.80 -10.79 -3.15
CA ASN A 64 5.05 -11.07 -4.38
C ASN A 64 3.65 -11.61 -4.05
N ARG A 65 3.53 -12.58 -3.13
CA ARG A 65 2.21 -13.09 -2.72
C ARG A 65 1.32 -11.99 -2.14
N VAL A 66 1.89 -11.08 -1.36
CA VAL A 66 1.14 -9.94 -0.80
C VAL A 66 0.70 -8.98 -1.90
N THR A 67 1.56 -8.63 -2.86
CA THR A 67 1.18 -7.76 -3.98
C THR A 67 0.14 -8.43 -4.86
N ASP A 68 0.27 -9.72 -5.13
CA ASP A 68 -0.69 -10.51 -5.90
C ASP A 68 -2.06 -10.57 -5.20
N LEU A 69 -2.08 -10.64 -3.86
CA LEU A 69 -3.33 -10.59 -3.09
C LEU A 69 -4.03 -9.24 -3.18
N VAL A 70 -3.27 -8.14 -3.08
CA VAL A 70 -3.84 -6.79 -3.25
C VAL A 70 -4.36 -6.61 -4.68
N ASP A 71 -3.61 -7.09 -5.67
CA ASP A 71 -4.01 -7.04 -7.07
C ASP A 71 -5.27 -7.88 -7.35
N LYS A 72 -5.32 -9.10 -6.81
CA LYS A 72 -6.49 -9.99 -6.89
C LYS A 72 -7.71 -9.34 -6.26
N PHE A 73 -7.58 -8.77 -5.06
CA PHE A 73 -8.68 -8.07 -4.41
C PHE A 73 -9.20 -6.90 -5.25
N ALA A 74 -8.31 -6.04 -5.76
CA ALA A 74 -8.71 -4.90 -6.59
C ALA A 74 -9.41 -5.34 -7.88
N SER A 75 -9.02 -6.48 -8.43
CA SER A 75 -9.60 -7.07 -9.64
C SER A 75 -10.98 -7.69 -9.39
N GLU A 76 -11.14 -8.43 -8.28
CA GLU A 76 -12.30 -9.29 -8.04
C GLU A 76 -13.36 -8.69 -7.12
N VAL A 77 -13.07 -7.59 -6.39
CA VAL A 77 -14.03 -7.00 -5.44
C VAL A 77 -15.36 -6.69 -6.12
N LYS A 78 -16.47 -7.10 -5.49
CA LYS A 78 -17.80 -6.92 -6.06
C LYS A 78 -18.17 -5.45 -6.05
N LEU A 79 -18.47 -4.93 -7.24
CA LEU A 79 -18.95 -3.58 -7.48
C LEU A 79 -20.19 -3.67 -8.37
N GLU A 80 -21.15 -2.79 -8.15
CA GLU A 80 -22.24 -2.56 -9.09
C GLU A 80 -21.74 -1.79 -10.31
N ARG A 81 -22.52 -1.81 -11.40
CA ARG A 81 -22.15 -1.16 -12.67
C ARG A 81 -22.03 0.36 -12.47
N GLY A 82 -20.87 0.93 -12.75
CA GLY A 82 -20.58 2.35 -12.49
C GLY A 82 -20.14 2.66 -11.05
N GLU A 83 -20.10 1.67 -10.15
CA GLU A 83 -19.67 1.87 -8.77
C GLU A 83 -18.14 1.95 -8.67
N SER A 84 -17.67 2.75 -7.70
CA SER A 84 -16.27 2.75 -7.29
C SER A 84 -16.13 2.50 -5.79
N LEU A 85 -15.08 1.76 -5.42
CA LEU A 85 -14.67 1.51 -4.05
C LEU A 85 -13.27 2.02 -3.85
N THR A 86 -13.09 2.91 -2.87
CA THR A 86 -11.77 3.34 -2.40
C THR A 86 -11.58 2.88 -0.95
N LEU A 87 -10.44 2.24 -0.69
CA LEU A 87 -9.99 1.82 0.63
C LEU A 87 -8.62 2.41 0.91
N GLU A 88 -8.53 3.18 1.99
CA GLU A 88 -7.33 3.91 2.40
C GLU A 88 -6.80 3.37 3.72
N THR A 89 -5.49 3.22 3.81
CA THR A 89 -4.77 2.87 5.03
C THR A 89 -3.51 3.73 5.16
N GLU A 90 -2.76 3.60 6.25
CA GLU A 90 -1.55 4.39 6.48
C GLU A 90 -0.47 4.26 5.38
N ASN A 91 -0.33 3.07 4.76
CA ASN A 91 0.75 2.75 3.83
C ASN A 91 0.27 2.19 2.48
N LEU A 92 -1.05 2.01 2.29
CA LEU A 92 -1.64 1.42 1.09
C LEU A 92 -2.99 2.09 0.79
N VAL A 93 -3.21 2.46 -0.47
CA VAL A 93 -4.52 2.90 -0.97
C VAL A 93 -4.89 2.05 -2.18
N VAL A 94 -6.13 1.57 -2.21
CA VAL A 94 -6.69 0.78 -3.31
C VAL A 94 -7.97 1.44 -3.78
N LYS A 95 -8.08 1.73 -5.08
CA LYS A 95 -9.33 2.16 -5.73
C LYS A 95 -9.67 1.17 -6.84
N ALA A 96 -10.87 0.61 -6.78
CA ALA A 96 -11.43 -0.23 -7.83
C ALA A 96 -12.67 0.48 -8.40
N VAL A 97 -12.83 0.45 -9.71
CA VAL A 97 -13.92 1.12 -10.43
C VAL A 97 -14.50 0.13 -11.43
N SER A 98 -15.81 -0.13 -11.36
CA SER A 98 -16.57 -0.63 -12.51
C SER A 98 -16.93 0.59 -13.34
N TRP A 99 -16.33 0.73 -14.51
CA TRP A 99 -16.57 1.84 -15.41
C TRP A 99 -17.47 1.40 -16.55
N ASP A 100 -18.46 2.24 -16.82
CA ASP A 100 -19.42 2.04 -17.89
C ASP A 100 -19.86 3.40 -18.44
N PRO A 101 -19.77 3.64 -19.75
CA PRO A 101 -20.09 4.95 -20.34
C PRO A 101 -21.54 5.38 -20.16
N GLU A 102 -22.47 4.43 -19.94
CA GLU A 102 -23.91 4.76 -19.80
C GLU A 102 -24.29 5.22 -18.39
N THR A 103 -23.63 4.67 -17.36
CA THR A 103 -23.97 4.94 -15.95
C THR A 103 -22.93 5.76 -15.21
N SER A 104 -21.71 5.89 -15.73
CA SER A 104 -20.66 6.64 -15.08
C SER A 104 -20.85 8.13 -15.36
N ASP A 105 -20.87 8.96 -14.31
CA ASP A 105 -20.96 10.42 -14.41
C ASP A 105 -19.74 11.09 -15.09
N LEU A 106 -18.79 10.31 -15.63
CA LEU A 106 -17.55 10.73 -16.27
C LEU A 106 -17.78 11.10 -17.76
N VAL A 107 -18.80 11.92 -18.03
CA VAL A 107 -19.24 12.22 -19.40
C VAL A 107 -18.21 13.06 -20.18
N ASP A 108 -17.30 13.77 -19.50
CA ASP A 108 -16.21 14.55 -20.12
C ASP A 108 -14.94 14.66 -19.25
N ASP A 109 -14.89 14.01 -18.07
CA ASP A 109 -13.77 14.13 -17.14
C ASP A 109 -12.88 12.89 -17.15
N ASP A 110 -11.56 13.13 -17.16
CA ASP A 110 -10.56 12.07 -17.01
C ASP A 110 -10.71 11.35 -15.66
N LEU A 111 -10.38 10.06 -15.64
CA LEU A 111 -10.43 9.30 -14.39
C LEU A 111 -9.17 9.55 -13.57
N THR A 112 -9.30 10.45 -12.59
CA THR A 112 -8.22 10.77 -11.65
C THR A 112 -8.27 9.90 -10.38
N PHE A 113 -7.09 9.46 -9.96
CA PHE A 113 -6.83 8.79 -8.69
C PHE A 113 -5.81 9.61 -7.90
N SER A 114 -6.25 10.15 -6.78
CA SER A 114 -5.45 10.98 -5.88
C SER A 114 -5.29 10.27 -4.55
N VAL A 115 -4.06 10.23 -4.04
CA VAL A 115 -3.69 9.49 -2.84
C VAL A 115 -3.41 10.45 -1.69
N HIS A 116 -3.99 10.15 -0.53
CA HIS A 116 -3.71 10.85 0.72
C HIS A 116 -3.39 9.81 1.79
N TYR A 117 -2.10 9.67 2.16
CA TYR A 117 -1.77 8.73 3.23
C TYR A 117 -2.21 9.31 4.57
N GLN A 118 -3.00 8.56 5.34
CA GLN A 118 -3.38 8.97 6.68
C GLN A 118 -2.12 9.21 7.52
N ALA A 119 -1.99 10.43 8.05
CA ALA A 119 -0.90 10.76 8.96
C ALA A 119 -1.02 9.87 10.20
N ARG A 120 0.06 9.16 10.53
CA ARG A 120 0.11 8.37 11.77
C ARG A 120 -0.13 9.33 12.92
N GLN A 121 -1.25 9.20 13.62
CA GLN A 121 -1.37 9.78 14.95
C GLN A 121 -0.31 9.10 15.80
N ARG A 122 0.89 9.67 15.83
CA ARG A 122 1.89 9.34 16.84
C ARG A 122 1.22 9.65 18.16
N ARG A 123 0.68 8.64 18.84
CA ARG A 123 0.54 8.68 20.29
C ARG A 123 1.95 8.91 20.80
N GLU A 124 2.27 10.16 21.06
CA GLU A 124 3.49 10.59 21.73
C GLU A 124 3.52 9.92 23.09
N TYR A 125 4.08 8.71 23.13
CA TYR A 125 4.63 8.20 24.37
C TYR A 125 5.76 9.14 24.75
N SER A 126 5.53 9.96 25.77
CA SER A 126 6.51 10.80 26.45
C SER A 126 7.58 9.91 27.09
N GLY A 127 8.43 9.31 26.27
CA GLY A 127 9.67 8.69 26.70
C GLY A 127 10.64 9.80 27.06
N LYS A 128 11.01 9.86 28.34
CA LYS A 128 11.98 10.80 28.91
C LYS A 128 13.31 10.76 28.13
N GLY A 129 13.44 11.62 27.13
CA GLY A 129 14.64 11.82 26.34
C GLY A 129 14.67 13.26 25.87
N ARG A 130 15.76 13.97 26.15
CA ARG A 130 15.91 15.43 26.07
C ARG A 130 15.96 15.93 24.63
N TYR A 131 14.88 15.77 23.88
CA TYR A 131 14.59 16.62 22.72
C TYR A 131 13.41 17.49 23.10
N ARG A 132 13.62 18.80 23.21
CA ARG A 132 12.53 19.79 23.18
C ARG A 132 12.28 20.08 21.69
N PRO A 133 11.27 19.48 21.04
CA PRO A 133 10.76 20.08 19.82
C PRO A 133 10.33 21.51 20.17
N LEU A 134 10.76 22.48 19.35
CA LEU A 134 10.35 23.87 19.49
C LEU A 134 8.81 23.92 19.52
N PRO A 135 8.20 24.72 20.41
CA PRO A 135 6.75 24.85 20.42
C PRO A 135 6.29 25.34 19.04
N PRO A 136 5.27 24.71 18.45
CA PRO A 136 4.71 25.19 17.19
C PRO A 136 4.23 26.64 17.36
N SER A 137 4.44 27.46 16.33
CA SER A 137 4.04 28.86 16.31
C SER A 137 2.52 28.99 16.53
N GLN A 138 2.06 30.13 17.06
CA GLN A 138 0.63 30.38 17.28
C GLN A 138 -0.23 30.16 16.01
N THR A 139 0.35 30.35 14.82
CA THR A 139 -0.30 30.06 13.53
C THR A 139 -0.65 28.58 13.33
N PHE A 140 0.08 27.66 13.96
CA PHE A 140 -0.17 26.22 13.86
C PHE A 140 -1.46 25.79 14.58
N TRP A 141 -1.85 26.49 15.65
CA TRP A 141 -3.06 26.16 16.41
C TRP A 141 -4.32 26.76 15.78
N ASP A 142 -4.20 27.92 15.15
CA ASP A 142 -5.29 28.52 14.37
C ASP A 142 -5.61 27.69 13.11
N GLU A 143 -4.60 27.05 12.49
CA GLU A 143 -4.79 26.11 11.38
C GLU A 143 -5.39 24.75 11.81
N MET A 144 -5.30 24.38 13.09
CA MET A 144 -5.78 23.09 13.61
C MET A 144 -7.25 23.10 14.05
N GLN A 145 -7.86 24.27 14.21
CA GLN A 145 -9.27 24.42 14.59
C GLN A 145 -10.23 24.40 13.40
N ASP A 146 -9.75 24.56 12.17
CA ASP A 146 -10.56 24.46 10.97
C ASP A 146 -10.63 23.00 10.47
N GLN A 147 -11.58 22.24 11.01
CA GLN A 147 -11.87 20.84 10.68
C GLN A 147 -12.44 20.64 9.26
N SER A 148 -11.88 21.29 8.24
CA SER A 148 -12.30 21.10 6.85
C SER A 148 -11.21 21.26 5.78
N THR A 149 -9.94 21.48 6.14
CA THR A 149 -8.88 21.48 5.13
C THR A 149 -8.42 20.05 4.85
N THR A 150 -9.06 19.43 3.86
CA THR A 150 -8.38 18.55 2.91
C THR A 150 -6.94 19.01 2.73
N SER A 151 -5.96 18.13 2.97
CA SER A 151 -4.56 18.48 2.68
C SER A 151 -4.47 18.84 1.19
N PHE A 152 -4.10 20.09 0.88
CA PHE A 152 -4.01 20.61 -0.50
C PHE A 152 -2.91 19.96 -1.36
N TYR A 153 -2.24 18.92 -0.87
CA TYR A 153 -1.20 18.19 -1.59
C TYR A 153 -1.53 16.70 -1.63
N ASN A 154 -1.89 16.21 -2.81
CA ASN A 154 -1.94 14.79 -3.11
C ASN A 154 -0.53 14.19 -2.91
N ASP A 155 -0.41 13.10 -2.16
CA ASP A 155 0.85 12.38 -2.02
C ASP A 155 1.30 11.74 -3.35
N ALA A 156 0.32 11.34 -4.16
CA ALA A 156 0.52 10.86 -5.51
C ALA A 156 -0.78 11.05 -6.30
N GLU A 157 -0.67 11.20 -7.61
CA GLU A 157 -1.81 11.34 -8.50
C GLU A 157 -1.55 10.58 -9.79
N LEU A 158 -2.58 9.89 -10.29
CA LEU A 158 -2.58 9.27 -11.60
C LEU A 158 -3.89 9.58 -12.30
N THR A 159 -3.81 9.98 -13.55
CA THR A 159 -4.99 10.28 -14.38
C THR A 159 -4.98 9.36 -15.58
N ILE A 160 -6.11 8.68 -15.82
CA ILE A 160 -6.34 7.91 -17.04
C ILE A 160 -7.24 8.75 -17.95
N PRO A 161 -6.77 9.10 -19.15
CA PRO A 161 -7.53 9.93 -20.06
C PRO A 161 -8.80 9.20 -20.54
N ILE A 162 -9.90 9.93 -20.70
CA ILE A 162 -11.19 9.35 -21.10
C ILE A 162 -11.11 8.62 -22.44
N GLU A 163 -10.26 9.09 -23.37
CA GLU A 163 -10.06 8.43 -24.66
C GLU A 163 -9.50 7.02 -24.52
N ALA A 164 -8.63 6.78 -23.53
CA ALA A 164 -8.10 5.45 -23.26
C ALA A 164 -9.20 4.50 -22.73
N LEU A 165 -10.13 5.02 -21.93
CA LEU A 165 -11.28 4.25 -21.44
C LEU A 165 -12.25 3.91 -22.57
N LEU A 166 -12.58 4.89 -23.42
CA LEU A 166 -13.42 4.66 -24.59
C LEU A 166 -12.78 3.68 -25.58
N MET A 167 -11.46 3.77 -25.79
CA MET A 167 -10.74 2.81 -26.64
C MET A 167 -10.78 1.39 -26.05
N ALA A 168 -10.58 1.25 -24.74
CA ALA A 168 -10.68 -0.05 -24.07
C ALA A 168 -12.10 -0.62 -24.15
N GLN A 169 -13.12 0.22 -23.96
CA GLN A 169 -14.53 -0.18 -24.02
C GLN A 169 -14.93 -0.63 -25.41
N ASN A 170 -14.39 -0.01 -26.46
CA ASN A 170 -14.63 -0.45 -27.83
C ASN A 170 -14.06 -1.85 -28.13
N GLN A 171 -13.16 -2.37 -27.29
CA GLN A 171 -12.61 -3.72 -27.41
C GLN A 171 -13.45 -4.76 -26.66
N THR A 172 -14.42 -4.35 -25.85
CA THR A 172 -15.22 -5.23 -24.99
C THR A 172 -16.72 -4.92 -25.03
N VAL A 173 -17.55 -5.95 -24.95
CA VAL A 173 -19.01 -5.78 -24.78
C VAL A 173 -19.39 -5.62 -23.29
N HIS A 174 -18.44 -5.86 -22.39
CA HIS A 174 -18.63 -5.85 -20.96
C HIS A 174 -18.11 -4.57 -20.31
N GLU A 175 -18.53 -4.33 -19.07
CA GLU A 175 -18.04 -3.24 -18.22
C GLU A 175 -16.50 -3.27 -18.12
N LEU A 176 -15.87 -2.10 -18.07
CA LEU A 176 -14.42 -2.02 -17.85
C LEU A 176 -14.11 -2.03 -16.37
N ARG A 177 -13.17 -2.88 -15.98
CA ARG A 177 -12.67 -2.91 -14.62
C ARG A 177 -11.36 -2.14 -14.51
N ILE A 178 -11.37 -1.05 -13.76
CA ILE A 178 -10.17 -0.21 -13.58
C ILE A 178 -9.72 -0.34 -12.13
N LYS A 179 -8.45 -0.63 -11.92
CA LYS A 179 -7.83 -0.74 -10.59
C LYS A 179 -6.67 0.22 -10.46
N PHE A 180 -6.60 0.89 -9.32
CA PHE A 180 -5.50 1.71 -8.87
C PHE A 180 -5.00 1.21 -7.52
N VAL A 181 -3.69 1.10 -7.38
CA VAL A 181 -3.04 0.71 -6.12
C VAL A 181 -1.85 1.63 -5.87
N ALA A 182 -1.79 2.21 -4.67
CA ALA A 182 -0.70 3.08 -4.24
C ALA A 182 -0.05 2.56 -2.96
N TYR A 183 1.23 2.20 -3.06
CA TYR A 183 2.07 1.81 -1.93
C TYR A 183 2.95 2.98 -1.51
N LYS A 184 2.96 3.29 -0.21
CA LYS A 184 3.75 4.39 0.36
C LYS A 184 5.26 4.16 0.27
N ASN A 185 5.67 2.91 0.12
CA ASN A 185 7.06 2.53 -0.11
C ASN A 185 7.17 1.35 -1.10
N ASP A 186 8.34 1.15 -1.67
CA ASP A 186 8.65 0.11 -2.66
C ASP A 186 9.14 -1.21 -2.04
N LYS A 187 8.96 -1.44 -0.73
CA LYS A 187 9.50 -2.61 -0.04
C LYS A 187 8.96 -3.94 -0.58
N PHE A 188 7.81 -3.98 -1.24
CA PHE A 188 7.38 -5.22 -1.89
C PHE A 188 7.88 -5.41 -3.32
N PHE A 189 8.52 -4.39 -3.91
CA PHE A 189 8.96 -4.36 -5.30
C PHE A 189 10.50 -4.42 -5.42
N ARG A 190 11.17 -4.96 -4.42
CA ARG A 190 12.64 -5.02 -4.37
C ARG A 190 13.18 -6.00 -5.42
N GLU A 191 14.31 -5.65 -6.01
CA GLU A 191 15.04 -6.55 -6.91
C GLU A 191 15.46 -7.84 -6.19
N LYS A 192 15.51 -8.94 -6.96
CA LYS A 192 15.97 -10.23 -6.45
C LYS A 192 17.39 -10.09 -5.89
N ALA A 193 17.65 -10.80 -4.79
CA ALA A 193 18.96 -10.89 -4.18
C ALA A 193 20.03 -11.26 -5.23
N THR A 194 21.00 -10.37 -5.47
CA THR A 194 22.10 -10.65 -6.41
C THR A 194 23.03 -11.73 -5.84
N ALA A 195 23.91 -12.31 -6.66
CA ALA A 195 24.84 -13.36 -6.23
C ALA A 195 25.68 -12.97 -4.99
N ARG A 196 25.95 -11.67 -4.81
CA ARG A 196 26.64 -11.10 -3.65
C ARG A 196 25.80 -11.15 -2.37
N TRP A 197 24.48 -10.97 -2.45
CA TRP A 197 23.57 -11.09 -1.30
C TRP A 197 23.47 -12.53 -0.79
N ARG A 198 23.58 -13.52 -1.69
CA ARG A 198 23.63 -14.94 -1.31
C ARG A 198 24.87 -15.29 -0.49
N GLN A 199 25.96 -14.54 -0.62
CA GLN A 199 27.15 -14.74 0.22
C GLN A 199 26.89 -14.30 1.67
N CYS A 200 26.00 -13.33 1.90
CA CYS A 200 25.59 -12.97 3.26
C CYS A 200 24.78 -14.10 3.93
N GLU A 201 24.17 -15.02 3.19
CA GLU A 201 23.36 -16.14 3.70
C GLU A 201 24.19 -17.14 4.51
N GLY A 202 25.40 -17.43 4.04
CA GLY A 202 26.35 -18.35 4.67
C GLY A 202 26.99 -17.81 5.95
N SER A 203 26.65 -16.59 6.37
CA SER A 203 27.19 -16.03 7.61
C SER A 203 26.40 -16.51 8.83
N ASP A 204 27.13 -17.10 9.78
CA ASP A 204 26.59 -17.63 11.02
C ASP A 204 26.25 -16.48 11.98
N GLY A 205 24.97 -16.09 11.97
CA GLY A 205 24.40 -15.19 12.96
C GLY A 205 23.62 -14.02 12.37
N TYR A 206 22.47 -13.75 12.98
CA TYR A 206 21.56 -12.65 12.62
C TYR A 206 22.28 -11.29 12.50
N ARG A 207 23.20 -11.00 13.43
CA ARG A 207 23.95 -9.74 13.46
C ARG A 207 24.93 -9.61 12.29
N SER A 208 25.55 -10.71 11.87
CA SER A 208 26.45 -10.74 10.71
C SER A 208 25.67 -10.50 9.41
N ARG A 209 24.53 -11.19 9.25
CA ARG A 209 23.64 -10.99 8.11
C ARG A 209 23.12 -9.56 8.06
N TYR A 210 22.61 -9.05 9.19
CA TYR A 210 22.10 -7.69 9.30
C TYR A 210 23.14 -6.64 8.87
N ASN A 211 24.36 -6.74 9.38
CA ASN A 211 25.44 -5.81 9.04
C ASN A 211 25.83 -5.89 7.55
N CYS A 212 25.90 -7.11 6.98
CA CYS A 212 26.16 -7.33 5.55
C CYS A 212 25.10 -6.66 4.66
N LEU A 213 23.83 -6.78 5.06
CA LEU A 213 22.69 -6.23 4.33
C LEU A 213 22.56 -4.70 4.47
N GLN A 214 22.92 -4.13 5.62
CA GLN A 214 22.80 -2.69 5.87
C GLN A 214 23.78 -1.84 5.05
N THR A 215 24.96 -2.37 4.75
CA THR A 215 26.01 -1.66 4.01
C THR A 215 25.69 -1.43 2.53
N GLU A 216 24.70 -2.12 1.97
CA GLU A 216 24.44 -2.14 0.52
C GLU A 216 23.00 -1.76 0.13
N THR A 217 22.13 -1.38 1.07
CA THR A 217 20.79 -0.89 0.75
C THR A 217 20.86 0.53 0.19
N THR A 218 21.15 0.65 -1.10
CA THR A 218 20.79 1.81 -1.94
C THR A 218 19.33 1.70 -2.40
N GLY A 219 18.43 1.20 -1.55
CA GLY A 219 17.01 1.45 -1.74
C GLY A 219 16.82 2.95 -1.55
N PHE A 220 16.38 3.66 -2.58
CA PHE A 220 16.23 5.10 -2.49
C PHE A 220 15.16 5.40 -1.43
N PRO A 221 15.52 6.01 -0.29
CA PRO A 221 14.53 6.33 0.74
C PRO A 221 13.49 7.28 0.13
N GLY A 222 12.22 6.89 0.18
CA GLY A 222 11.09 7.70 -0.29
C GLY A 222 10.50 7.32 -1.65
N ARG A 223 10.93 6.21 -2.29
CA ARG A 223 10.23 5.69 -3.47
C ARG A 223 8.82 5.23 -3.12
N ARG A 224 7.83 5.71 -3.87
CA ARG A 224 6.42 5.31 -3.79
C ARG A 224 6.10 4.49 -5.05
N VAL A 225 5.15 3.57 -4.95
CA VAL A 225 4.71 2.76 -6.10
C VAL A 225 3.25 3.05 -6.38
N LEU A 226 2.97 3.52 -7.59
CA LEU A 226 1.64 3.80 -8.09
C LEU A 226 1.40 2.88 -9.27
N GLN A 227 0.32 2.11 -9.22
CA GLN A 227 -0.05 1.17 -10.26
C GLN A 227 -1.48 1.46 -10.69
N ALA A 228 -1.71 1.45 -11.99
CA ALA A 228 -3.04 1.33 -12.53
C ALA A 228 -3.07 0.33 -13.67
N SER A 229 -4.22 -0.29 -13.83
CA SER A 229 -4.45 -1.22 -14.92
C SER A 229 -5.94 -1.33 -15.20
N ILE A 230 -6.24 -1.63 -16.45
CA ILE A 230 -7.57 -1.84 -16.98
C ILE A 230 -7.66 -3.32 -17.33
N SER A 231 -8.70 -3.99 -16.84
CA SER A 231 -9.01 -5.38 -17.11
C SER A 231 -10.41 -5.50 -17.71
N ASN A 232 -10.55 -6.50 -18.57
CA ASN A 232 -11.75 -6.84 -19.32
C ASN A 232 -12.42 -8.08 -18.76
#